data_AF-A0A7C2MF12-F1
#
_entry.id   AF-A0A7C2MF12-F1
#
_cell.length_a   1.000
_cell.length_b   1.000
_cell.length_c   1.000
_cell.angle_alpha   90.00
_cell.angle_beta   90.00
_cell.angle_gamma   90.00
#
_symmetry.space_group_name_H-M   'P 1'
#
loop_
_entity.id
_entity.type
_entity.pdbx_description
1 polymer ?
#
loop_
_entity_poly.entity_id
_entity_poly.type
_entity_poly.pdbx_seq_one_letter_code
_entity_poly.pdbx_strand_id
1 'polypeptide(L)'
;MERLLKIAFLGLLLFGVLPASAQEDQEKAVRAAKKYMQEAEEALAENDMATAEALYRKAIAKDPANAEARYNLGNIYYKNEITGEAVERHTQSAKVAEERPLKHDSYHNQGNAYMKQKKYKEAVEAYK
;
A
#
# COMPACT_ATOMS: atom_id res chain seq x y z
N MET A 1 -23.57 -24.87 -34.74
CA MET A 1 -23.43 -24.53 -33.30
C MET A 1 -22.09 -24.96 -32.68
N GLU A 2 -21.11 -25.46 -33.45
CA GLU A 2 -19.81 -25.92 -32.87
C GLU A 2 -18.63 -24.93 -33.03
N ARG A 3 -18.83 -23.75 -33.64
CA ARG A 3 -17.75 -22.75 -33.79
C ARG A 3 -17.75 -21.64 -32.73
N LEU A 4 -18.75 -21.59 -31.86
CA LEU A 4 -18.85 -20.59 -30.78
C LEU A 4 -18.28 -21.06 -29.43
N LEU A 5 -18.01 -22.37 -29.26
CA LEU A 5 -17.49 -22.92 -28.00
C LEU A 5 -15.96 -22.84 -27.87
N LYS A 6 -15.22 -22.58 -28.95
CA LYS A 6 -13.74 -22.51 -28.93
C LYS A 6 -13.18 -21.14 -28.53
N ILE A 7 -14.00 -20.11 -28.42
CA ILE A 7 -13.57 -18.76 -28.03
C ILE A 7 -13.60 -18.58 -26.50
N ALA A 8 -14.29 -19.47 -25.77
CA ALA A 8 -14.35 -19.43 -24.30
C ALA A 8 -13.14 -20.08 -23.59
N PHE A 9 -12.23 -20.74 -24.32
CA PHE A 9 -11.06 -21.41 -23.73
C PHE A 9 -9.71 -20.80 -24.12
N LEU A 10 -9.70 -19.74 -24.94
CA LEU A 10 -8.47 -19.05 -25.36
C LEU A 10 -8.29 -17.67 -24.69
N GLY A 11 -9.17 -17.32 -23.74
CA GLY A 11 -9.12 -16.07 -22.97
C GLY A 11 -8.62 -16.24 -21.53
N LEU A 12 -8.22 -17.45 -21.12
CA LEU A 12 -7.78 -17.76 -19.75
C LEU A 12 -6.31 -18.24 -19.68
N LEU A 13 -5.52 -18.00 -20.72
CA LEU A 13 -4.11 -18.40 -20.83
C LEU A 13 -3.18 -17.23 -21.21
N LEU A 14 -3.57 -15.99 -20.84
CA LEU A 14 -2.74 -14.80 -21.02
C LEU A 14 -2.46 -14.03 -19.72
N PHE A 15 -2.83 -14.58 -18.55
CA PHE A 15 -2.14 -14.24 -17.31
C PHE A 15 -0.97 -15.22 -17.19
N GLY A 16 0.20 -14.77 -17.62
CA GLY A 16 1.40 -15.60 -17.74
C GLY A 16 1.65 -16.43 -16.48
N VAL A 17 1.81 -17.74 -16.68
CA VAL A 17 2.37 -18.63 -15.66
C VAL A 17 3.80 -18.14 -15.43
N LEU A 18 4.01 -17.38 -14.37
CA LEU A 18 5.35 -16.97 -13.95
C LEU A 18 6.19 -18.24 -13.73
N PRO A 19 7.48 -18.24 -14.11
CA PRO A 19 8.34 -19.38 -13.82
C PRO A 19 8.38 -19.61 -12.31
N ALA A 20 8.37 -20.88 -11.89
CA ALA A 20 8.31 -21.26 -10.47
C ALA A 20 9.38 -20.58 -9.61
N SER A 21 10.56 -20.33 -10.17
CA SER A 21 11.64 -19.58 -9.51
C SER A 21 11.26 -18.12 -9.21
N ALA A 22 10.56 -17.43 -10.12
CA ALA A 22 10.11 -16.07 -9.91
C ALA A 22 8.98 -15.99 -8.86
N GLN A 23 8.09 -16.99 -8.83
CA GLN A 23 7.09 -17.10 -7.78
C GLN A 23 7.76 -17.32 -6.40
N GLU A 24 8.73 -18.22 -6.31
CA GLU A 24 9.49 -18.47 -5.07
C GLU A 24 10.22 -17.21 -4.58
N ASP A 25 10.87 -16.47 -5.50
CA ASP A 25 11.55 -15.23 -5.16
C ASP A 25 10.59 -14.13 -4.70
N GLN A 26 9.40 -14.04 -5.32
CA GLN A 26 8.35 -13.13 -4.90
C GLN A 26 7.80 -13.50 -3.51
N GLU A 27 7.56 -14.78 -3.24
CA GLU A 27 7.11 -15.25 -1.92
C GLU A 27 8.15 -14.95 -0.82
N LYS A 28 9.44 -15.11 -1.12
CA LYS A 28 10.52 -14.71 -0.20
C LYS A 28 10.53 -13.20 0.05
N ALA A 29 10.31 -12.39 -0.99
CA ALA A 29 10.25 -10.94 -0.85
C ALA A 29 9.04 -10.51 0.00
N VAL A 30 7.85 -11.07 -0.24
CA VAL A 30 6.65 -10.82 0.57
C VAL A 30 6.85 -11.26 2.02
N ARG A 31 7.50 -12.40 2.26
CA ARG A 31 7.86 -12.84 3.61
C ARG A 31 8.80 -11.86 4.32
N ALA A 32 9.80 -11.35 3.61
CA ALA A 32 10.69 -10.32 4.14
C ALA A 32 9.93 -9.01 4.44
N ALA A 33 9.01 -8.60 3.56
CA ALA A 33 8.16 -7.44 3.79
C ALA A 33 7.32 -7.61 5.07
N LYS A 34 6.70 -8.78 5.27
CA LYS A 34 5.93 -9.09 6.48
C LYS A 34 6.79 -9.02 7.74
N LYS A 35 8.03 -9.50 7.70
CA LYS A 35 8.97 -9.38 8.82
C LYS A 35 9.25 -7.90 9.14
N TYR A 36 9.53 -7.09 8.13
CA TYR A 36 9.74 -5.65 8.34
C TYR A 36 8.50 -4.94 8.89
N MET A 37 7.28 -5.37 8.51
CA MET A 37 6.04 -4.84 9.10
C MET A 37 5.97 -5.13 10.60
N GLN A 38 6.25 -6.37 11.00
CA GLN A 38 6.24 -6.76 12.42
C GLN A 38 7.26 -5.96 13.24
N GLU A 39 8.50 -5.87 12.76
CA GLU A 39 9.55 -5.07 13.42
C GLU A 39 9.15 -3.58 13.48
N ALA A 40 8.45 -3.06 12.46
CA ALA A 40 7.99 -1.67 12.46
C ALA A 40 6.90 -1.42 13.51
N GLU A 41 5.98 -2.38 13.70
CA GLU A 41 4.96 -2.31 14.75
C GLU A 41 5.57 -2.36 16.15
N GLU A 42 6.58 -3.23 16.35
CA GLU A 42 7.36 -3.29 17.59
C GLU A 42 8.06 -1.95 17.88
N ALA A 43 8.74 -1.38 16.87
CA ALA A 43 9.37 -0.07 17.00
C ALA A 43 8.35 1.03 17.33
N LEU A 44 7.16 1.01 16.74
CA LEU A 44 6.09 1.95 17.08
C LEU A 44 5.58 1.76 18.52
N ALA A 45 5.49 0.53 19.02
CA ALA A 45 5.12 0.25 20.41
C ALA A 45 6.14 0.82 21.40
N GLU A 46 7.40 0.89 20.99
CA GLU A 46 8.50 1.54 21.74
C GLU A 46 8.58 3.07 21.52
N ASN A 47 7.66 3.64 20.72
CA ASN A 47 7.66 5.03 20.25
C ASN A 47 8.88 5.42 19.38
N ASP A 48 9.63 4.45 18.85
CA ASP A 48 10.69 4.69 17.88
C ASP A 48 10.14 4.82 16.46
N MET A 49 9.61 6.01 16.17
CA MET A 49 9.04 6.33 14.86
C MET A 49 10.08 6.33 13.74
N ALA A 50 11.36 6.62 14.03
CA ALA A 50 12.41 6.67 13.02
C ALA A 50 12.76 5.27 12.52
N THR A 51 12.89 4.30 13.43
CA THR A 51 13.09 2.90 13.07
C THR A 51 11.87 2.34 12.35
N ALA A 52 10.65 2.63 12.82
CA ALA A 52 9.44 2.22 12.13
C ALA A 52 9.36 2.77 10.69
N GLU A 53 9.69 4.05 10.47
CA GLU A 53 9.72 4.66 9.14
C GLU A 53 10.66 3.89 8.19
N ALA A 54 11.88 3.63 8.66
CA ALA A 54 12.89 2.90 7.89
C ALA A 54 12.42 1.47 7.54
N LEU A 55 11.77 0.79 8.48
CA LEU A 55 11.25 -0.56 8.28
C LEU A 55 10.07 -0.59 7.32
N TYR A 56 9.12 0.35 7.41
CA TYR A 56 8.05 0.46 6.41
C TYR A 56 8.58 0.73 5.01
N ARG A 57 9.62 1.57 4.87
CA ARG A 57 10.28 1.79 3.57
C ARG A 57 10.88 0.48 3.02
N LYS A 58 11.51 -0.34 3.88
CA LYS A 58 12.03 -1.66 3.48
C LYS A 58 10.91 -2.62 3.11
N ALA A 59 9.79 -2.62 3.84
CA ALA A 59 8.61 -3.42 3.52
C ALA A 59 8.06 -3.07 2.13
N ILE A 60 7.88 -1.78 1.84
CA ILE A 60 7.42 -1.29 0.52
C ILE A 60 8.40 -1.66 -0.60
N ALA A 61 9.71 -1.62 -0.34
CA ALA A 61 10.71 -2.00 -1.33
C ALA A 61 10.70 -3.50 -1.65
N LYS A 62 10.30 -4.36 -0.69
CA LYS A 62 10.18 -5.80 -0.89
C LYS A 62 8.83 -6.21 -1.48
N ASP A 63 7.78 -5.55 -1.03
CA ASP A 63 6.42 -5.76 -1.53
C ASP A 63 5.79 -4.42 -1.92
N PRO A 64 5.97 -4.00 -3.19
CA PRO A 64 5.32 -2.81 -3.71
C PRO A 64 3.80 -2.93 -3.79
N ALA A 65 3.15 -4.06 -3.53
CA ALA A 65 1.69 -4.14 -3.43
C ALA A 65 1.18 -3.91 -1.99
N ASN A 66 2.08 -3.87 -1.00
CA ASN A 66 1.69 -3.71 0.40
C ASN A 66 1.10 -2.31 0.67
N ALA A 67 -0.23 -2.22 0.70
CA ALA A 67 -0.96 -0.99 0.98
C ALA A 67 -0.80 -0.55 2.44
N GLU A 68 -0.82 -1.50 3.37
CA GLU A 68 -0.74 -1.24 4.80
C GLU A 68 0.57 -0.56 5.20
N ALA A 69 1.71 -1.02 4.65
CA ALA A 69 3.01 -0.40 4.86
C ALA A 69 3.02 1.07 4.42
N ARG A 70 2.35 1.39 3.30
CA ARG A 70 2.23 2.77 2.81
C ARG A 70 1.31 3.60 3.68
N TYR A 71 0.17 3.04 4.09
CA TYR A 71 -0.77 3.69 4.99
C TYR A 71 -0.08 4.06 6.31
N ASN A 72 0.62 3.11 6.93
CA ASN A 72 1.33 3.32 8.20
C ASN A 72 2.50 4.31 8.06
N LEU A 73 3.23 4.26 6.94
CA LEU A 73 4.25 5.27 6.64
C LEU A 73 3.65 6.67 6.47
N GLY A 74 2.47 6.78 5.83
CA GLY A 74 1.72 8.04 5.76
C GLY A 74 1.31 8.56 7.14
N ASN A 75 0.88 7.67 8.04
CA ASN A 75 0.53 8.03 9.41
C ASN A 75 1.73 8.58 10.19
N ILE A 76 2.94 8.03 9.99
CA ILE A 76 4.17 8.55 10.59
C ILE A 76 4.45 9.97 10.09
N TYR A 77 4.43 10.20 8.77
CA TYR A 77 4.64 11.54 8.22
C TYR A 77 3.58 12.54 8.67
N TYR A 78 2.32 12.12 8.77
CA TYR A 78 1.25 12.96 9.26
C TYR A 78 1.49 13.40 10.71
N LYS A 79 1.88 12.46 11.58
CA LYS A 79 2.21 12.75 12.99
C LYS A 79 3.41 13.70 13.12
N ASN A 80 4.40 13.57 12.25
CA ASN A 80 5.59 14.42 12.22
C ASN A 80 5.37 15.76 11.47
N GLU A 81 4.13 16.07 11.09
CA GLU A 81 3.74 17.29 10.35
C GLU A 81 4.37 17.42 8.95
N ILE A 82 4.94 16.33 8.44
CA ILE A 82 5.46 16.20 7.08
C ILE A 82 4.29 15.86 6.15
N THR A 83 3.37 16.82 6.02
CA THR A 83 2.05 16.56 5.43
C THR A 83 2.09 16.27 3.92
N GLY A 84 3.12 16.72 3.19
CA GLY A 84 3.26 16.46 1.75
C GLY A 84 3.47 14.97 1.47
N GLU A 85 4.42 14.38 2.18
CA GLU A 85 4.77 12.97 2.12
C GLU A 85 3.65 12.11 2.69
N ALA A 86 2.93 12.57 3.72
CA ALA A 86 1.72 11.91 4.21
C ALA A 86 0.66 11.78 3.11
N VAL A 87 0.33 12.88 2.40
CA VAL A 87 -0.59 12.86 1.26
C VAL A 87 -0.14 11.85 0.21
N GLU A 88 1.14 11.87 -0.16
CA GLU A 88 1.68 10.97 -1.18
C GLU A 88 1.52 9.50 -0.77
N ARG A 89 1.90 9.15 0.46
CA ARG A 89 1.84 7.75 0.93
C ARG A 89 0.42 7.24 1.09
N HIS A 90 -0.49 8.05 1.64
CA HIS A 90 -1.90 7.70 1.69
C HIS A 90 -2.50 7.52 0.29
N THR A 91 -2.11 8.36 -0.68
CA THR A 91 -2.53 8.19 -2.09
C THR A 91 -2.03 6.88 -2.67
N GLN A 92 -0.76 6.55 -2.45
CA GLN A 92 -0.17 5.30 -2.93
C GLN A 92 -0.82 4.08 -2.28
N SER A 93 -1.13 4.15 -0.98
CA SER A 93 -1.88 3.11 -0.27
C SER A 93 -3.25 2.88 -0.91
N ALA A 94 -4.06 3.93 -1.08
CA ALA A 94 -5.40 3.82 -1.65
C ALA A 94 -5.41 3.26 -3.09
N LYS A 95 -4.33 3.48 -3.85
CA LYS A 95 -4.17 2.95 -5.22
C LYS A 95 -3.93 1.43 -5.26
N VAL A 96 -3.24 0.88 -4.28
CA VAL A 96 -2.85 -0.55 -4.25
C VAL A 96 -3.65 -1.37 -3.23
N ALA A 97 -4.45 -0.73 -2.38
CA ALA A 97 -5.35 -1.41 -1.45
C ALA A 97 -6.42 -2.22 -2.20
N GLU A 98 -6.41 -3.53 -1.97
CA GLU A 98 -7.41 -4.47 -2.50
C GLU A 98 -8.72 -4.37 -1.70
N GLU A 99 -8.60 -4.17 -0.39
CA GLU A 99 -9.73 -4.14 0.54
C GLU A 99 -10.33 -2.73 0.69
N ARG A 100 -11.66 -2.66 0.64
CA ARG A 100 -12.41 -1.39 0.74
C ARG A 100 -12.09 -0.61 2.03
N PRO A 101 -12.04 -1.22 3.22
CA PRO A 101 -11.78 -0.48 4.46
C PRO A 101 -10.47 0.30 4.43
N LEU A 102 -9.36 -0.35 4.09
CA LEU A 102 -8.04 0.30 4.03
C LEU A 102 -7.98 1.40 2.97
N LYS A 103 -8.67 1.20 1.84
CA LYS A 103 -8.79 2.22 0.80
C LYS A 103 -9.52 3.47 1.31
N HIS A 104 -10.64 3.28 2.02
CA HIS A 104 -11.37 4.38 2.65
C HIS A 104 -10.53 5.09 3.70
N ASP A 105 -9.86 4.37 4.59
CA ASP A 105 -8.99 4.95 5.63
C ASP A 105 -7.83 5.73 5.02
N SER A 106 -7.26 5.22 3.93
CA SER A 106 -6.19 5.90 3.20
C SER A 106 -6.67 7.23 2.61
N TYR A 107 -7.84 7.26 1.96
CA TYR A 107 -8.41 8.51 1.44
C TYR A 107 -8.80 9.48 2.55
N HIS A 108 -9.36 8.97 3.64
CA HIS A 108 -9.67 9.78 4.82
C HIS A 108 -8.41 10.44 5.40
N ASN A 109 -7.31 9.70 5.58
CA ASN A 109 -6.07 10.26 6.10
C ASN A 109 -5.34 11.17 5.10
N GLN A 110 -5.51 10.94 3.78
CA GLN A 110 -5.11 11.90 2.77
C GLN A 110 -5.86 13.22 2.94
N GLY A 111 -7.17 13.17 3.16
CA GLY A 111 -8.00 14.34 3.45
C GLY A 111 -7.54 15.07 4.71
N ASN A 112 -7.25 14.35 5.79
CA ASN A 112 -6.72 14.91 7.04
C ASN A 112 -5.38 15.63 6.81
N ALA A 113 -4.49 15.06 6.00
CA ALA A 113 -3.22 15.69 5.66
C ALA A 113 -3.43 16.99 4.83
N TYR A 114 -4.38 17.00 3.88
CA TYR A 114 -4.77 18.21 3.16
C TYR A 114 -5.41 19.27 4.08
N MET A 115 -6.20 18.86 5.08
CA MET A 115 -6.76 19.77 6.09
C MET A 115 -5.65 20.46 6.88
N LYS A 116 -4.61 19.75 7.31
CA LYS A 116 -3.42 20.36 7.96
C LYS A 116 -2.71 21.36 7.04
N GLN A 117 -2.67 21.10 5.73
CA GLN A 117 -2.14 22.03 4.73
C GLN A 117 -3.08 23.21 4.40
N LYS A 118 -4.29 23.25 4.98
CA LYS A 118 -5.37 24.19 4.63
C LYS A 118 -5.81 24.10 3.16
N LYS A 119 -5.57 22.95 2.51
CA LYS A 119 -6.00 22.63 1.14
C LYS A 119 -7.40 22.02 1.16
N TYR A 120 -8.38 22.85 1.48
CA TYR A 120 -9.74 22.39 1.79
C TYR A 120 -10.46 21.76 0.59
N LYS A 121 -10.19 22.21 -0.63
CA LYS A 121 -10.80 21.63 -1.84
C LYS A 121 -10.31 20.20 -2.04
N GLU A 122 -9.01 19.99 -1.94
CA GLU A 122 -8.37 18.69 -2.06
C GLU A 122 -8.77 17.74 -0.92
N ALA A 123 -8.95 18.27 0.29
CA ALA A 123 -9.49 17.50 1.40
C ALA A 123 -10.92 16.99 1.12
N VAL A 124 -11.80 17.86 0.60
CA VAL A 124 -13.17 17.46 0.23
C VAL A 124 -13.17 16.38 -0.84
N GLU A 125 -12.31 16.49 -1.86
CA GLU A 125 -12.20 15.43 -2.88
C GLU A 125 -11.68 14.11 -2.28
N ALA A 126 -10.75 14.16 -1.33
CA ALA A 126 -10.25 12.96 -0.66
C ALA A 126 -11.28 12.32 0.29
N TYR A 127 -12.26 13.06 0.80
CA TYR A 127 -13.28 12.50 1.70
C TYR A 127 -14.49 11.87 0.99
N LYS A 128 -14.66 12.08 -0.32
CA LYS A 128 -15.78 11.55 -1.11
C LYS A 128 -15.63 10.06 -1.40
#